data_AF-A0A4P6U375-F1
#
_entry.id   AF-A0A4P6U375-F1
#
_cell.length_a   1.000
_cell.length_b   1.000
_cell.length_c   1.000
_cell.angle_alpha   90.00
_cell.angle_beta   90.00
_cell.angle_gamma   90.00
#
_symmetry.space_group_name_H-M   'P 1'
#
loop_
_entity.id
_entity.type
_entity.pdbx_description
1 polymer ?
#
loop_
_entity_poly.entity_id
_entity_poly.type
_entity_poly.pdbx_seq_one_letter_code
_entity_poly.pdbx_strand_id
1 'polypeptide(L)'
;MSSARTMHEEIAESMLDEILTHPGAAAVLADWRNRFKARDFDEQYVAQIGQTQHDPAYWPLEQVAAFLKVHTGLMAGLYARVEISVNAMPGPDADRVGNAAKLRGTHPLFCPELDMEQNGADCDGWLSWKTDISMNRSSSLGLITDCGTSPVNMGLLVEPGGVPLEVGTSKPSRTYMHLHMEGGVARWPYHSDRIGLLINVEHMQARARRPARKAA
;
A
#
# COMPACT_ATOMS: atom_id res chain seq x y z
N MET A 1 20.03 -24.12 -2.13
CA MET A 1 20.66 -22.87 -1.68
C MET A 1 19.54 -21.99 -1.16
N SER A 2 19.50 -21.71 0.15
CA SER A 2 18.51 -20.78 0.70
C SER A 2 18.87 -19.40 0.18
N SER A 3 18.01 -18.79 -0.63
CA SER A 3 18.13 -17.37 -0.97
C SER A 3 18.14 -16.58 0.34
N ALA A 4 19.05 -15.63 0.49
CA ALA A 4 18.97 -14.66 1.56
C ALA A 4 17.61 -13.95 1.45
N ARG A 5 16.88 -13.87 2.56
CA ARG A 5 15.59 -13.17 2.63
C ARG A 5 15.82 -11.68 2.49
N THR A 6 14.85 -10.98 1.90
CA THR A 6 14.88 -9.52 1.85
C THR A 6 14.39 -8.92 3.18
N MET A 7 14.73 -7.66 3.46
CA MET A 7 14.33 -6.97 4.70
C MET A 7 12.81 -7.02 4.91
N HIS A 8 12.01 -6.81 3.86
CA HIS A 8 10.55 -6.85 4.00
C HIS A 8 10.01 -8.26 4.32
N GLU A 9 10.70 -9.32 3.92
CA GLU A 9 10.31 -10.69 4.26
C GLU A 9 10.58 -11.00 5.74
N GLU A 10 11.70 -10.52 6.27
CA GLU A 10 12.01 -10.61 7.71
C GLU A 10 10.98 -9.85 8.55
N ILE A 11 10.56 -8.66 8.09
CA ILE A 11 9.48 -7.88 8.71
C ILE A 11 8.17 -8.69 8.71
N ALA A 12 7.83 -9.38 7.62
CA ALA A 12 6.60 -10.15 7.50
C ALA A 12 6.54 -11.33 8.50
N GLU A 13 7.68 -12.00 8.71
CA GLU A 13 7.77 -13.10 9.68
C GLU A 13 7.61 -12.58 11.11
N SER A 14 8.28 -11.48 11.44
CA SER A 14 8.13 -10.83 12.75
C SER A 14 6.67 -10.44 13.04
N MET A 15 5.94 -9.95 12.04
CA MET A 15 4.50 -9.67 12.19
C MET A 15 3.67 -10.91 12.43
N LEU A 16 3.98 -12.02 11.75
CA LEU A 16 3.29 -13.28 11.94
C LEU A 16 3.50 -13.76 13.37
N ASP A 17 4.74 -13.77 13.84
CA ASP A 17 5.09 -14.17 15.21
C ASP A 17 4.33 -13.31 16.22
N GLU A 18 4.33 -11.99 16.05
CA GLU A 18 3.57 -11.07 16.91
C GLU A 18 2.07 -11.41 16.93
N ILE A 19 1.44 -11.59 15.76
CA ILE A 19 0.01 -11.92 15.64
C ILE A 19 -0.30 -13.24 16.35
N LEU A 20 0.56 -14.24 16.23
CA LEU A 20 0.35 -15.56 16.82
C LEU A 20 0.46 -15.54 18.35
N THR A 21 1.10 -14.55 18.96
CA THR A 21 1.11 -14.37 20.43
C THR A 21 -0.24 -13.88 20.99
N HIS A 22 -1.14 -13.37 20.15
CA HIS A 22 -2.42 -12.81 20.58
C HIS A 22 -3.60 -13.62 20.01
N PRO A 23 -4.36 -14.37 20.84
CA PRO A 23 -5.42 -15.27 20.37
C PRO A 23 -6.47 -14.59 19.48
N GLY A 24 -6.87 -13.36 19.81
CA GLY A 24 -7.81 -12.59 19.00
C GLY A 24 -7.25 -12.22 17.62
N ALA A 25 -5.98 -11.81 17.55
CA ALA A 25 -5.34 -11.47 16.28
C ALA A 25 -5.11 -12.72 15.42
N ALA A 26 -4.72 -13.84 16.03
CA ALA A 26 -4.58 -15.12 15.35
C ALA A 26 -5.92 -15.62 14.76
N ALA A 27 -7.03 -15.42 15.46
CA ALA A 27 -8.36 -15.73 14.93
C ALA A 27 -8.73 -14.87 13.71
N VAL A 28 -8.43 -13.57 13.75
CA VAL A 28 -8.64 -12.66 12.60
C VAL A 28 -7.76 -13.03 11.41
N LEU A 29 -6.50 -13.43 11.65
CA LEU A 29 -5.61 -13.94 10.59
C LEU A 29 -6.20 -15.20 9.93
N ALA A 30 -6.73 -16.13 10.74
CA ALA A 30 -7.38 -17.33 10.22
C ALA A 30 -8.65 -17.01 9.42
N ASP A 31 -9.46 -16.05 9.86
CA ASP A 31 -10.65 -15.57 9.13
C ASP A 31 -10.27 -15.02 7.76
N TRP A 32 -9.30 -14.09 7.71
CA TRP A 32 -8.84 -13.51 6.45
C TRP A 32 -8.23 -14.55 5.50
N ARG A 33 -7.49 -15.53 6.03
CA ARG A 33 -7.00 -16.65 5.21
C ARG A 33 -8.16 -17.44 4.59
N ASN A 34 -9.23 -17.67 5.33
CA ASN A 34 -10.40 -18.38 4.83
C ASN A 34 -11.16 -17.54 3.79
N ARG A 35 -11.29 -16.23 4.00
CA ARG A 35 -11.85 -15.30 3.00
C ARG A 35 -11.06 -15.32 1.70
N PHE A 36 -9.72 -15.31 1.77
CA PHE A 36 -8.89 -15.44 0.58
C PHE A 36 -9.14 -16.74 -0.17
N LYS A 37 -9.23 -17.87 0.55
CA LYS A 37 -9.58 -19.16 -0.06
C LYS A 37 -10.98 -19.20 -0.67
N ALA A 38 -11.94 -18.51 -0.04
CA ALA A 38 -13.32 -18.43 -0.49
C ALA A 38 -13.54 -17.37 -1.59
N ARG A 39 -12.52 -16.53 -1.88
CA ARG A 39 -12.63 -15.35 -2.75
C ARG A 39 -13.68 -14.33 -2.28
N ASP A 40 -13.82 -14.21 -0.97
CA ASP A 40 -14.73 -13.26 -0.33
C ASP A 40 -13.98 -11.98 0.06
N PHE A 41 -13.60 -11.19 -0.94
CA PHE A 41 -12.89 -9.92 -0.79
C PHE A 41 -13.00 -9.05 -2.04
N ASP A 42 -12.73 -7.75 -1.89
CA ASP A 42 -12.56 -6.83 -3.01
C ASP A 42 -11.16 -7.00 -3.62
N GLU A 43 -11.08 -7.50 -4.86
CA GLU A 43 -9.82 -7.81 -5.54
C GLU A 43 -8.93 -6.58 -5.72
N GLN A 44 -9.53 -5.43 -6.06
CA GLN A 44 -8.79 -4.20 -6.31
C GLN A 44 -8.20 -3.64 -5.02
N TYR A 45 -8.97 -3.68 -3.93
CA TYR A 45 -8.52 -3.31 -2.60
C TYR A 45 -7.35 -4.18 -2.15
N VAL A 46 -7.47 -5.51 -2.30
CA VAL A 46 -6.40 -6.44 -1.92
C VAL A 46 -5.16 -6.19 -2.76
N ALA A 47 -5.29 -6.03 -4.08
CA ALA A 47 -4.18 -5.79 -4.99
C ALA A 47 -3.43 -4.47 -4.70
N GLN A 48 -4.14 -3.44 -4.23
CA GLN A 48 -3.53 -2.18 -3.80
C GLN A 48 -2.76 -2.29 -2.48
N ILE A 49 -3.09 -3.26 -1.62
CA ILE A 49 -2.28 -3.59 -0.44
C ILE A 49 -1.11 -4.48 -0.84
N GLY A 50 -1.33 -5.46 -1.71
CA GLY A 50 -0.27 -6.32 -2.21
C GLY A 50 -0.76 -7.32 -3.25
N GLN A 51 0.17 -7.77 -4.08
CA GLN A 51 -0.03 -8.76 -5.12
C GLN A 51 1.23 -9.63 -5.17
N THR A 52 1.08 -10.95 -5.06
CA THR A 52 2.19 -11.89 -5.29
C THR A 52 2.03 -12.56 -6.66
N GLN A 53 2.99 -13.39 -7.06
CA GLN A 53 2.86 -14.22 -8.27
C GLN A 53 1.72 -15.25 -8.18
N HIS A 54 1.20 -15.49 -6.97
CA HIS A 54 0.12 -16.42 -6.71
C HIS A 54 -1.14 -15.71 -6.25
N ASP A 55 -2.28 -16.35 -6.50
CA ASP A 55 -3.59 -15.95 -5.99
C ASP A 55 -3.56 -15.81 -4.44
N PRO A 56 -4.24 -14.81 -3.86
CA PRO A 56 -4.32 -14.61 -2.40
C PRO A 56 -4.63 -15.85 -1.58
N ALA A 57 -5.39 -16.81 -2.12
CA ALA A 57 -5.69 -18.09 -1.48
C ALA A 57 -4.44 -18.92 -1.12
N TYR A 58 -3.32 -18.68 -1.83
CA TYR A 58 -2.05 -19.39 -1.68
C TYR A 58 -0.93 -18.52 -1.10
N TRP A 59 -1.25 -17.32 -0.61
CA TRP A 59 -0.24 -16.50 0.03
C TRP A 59 0.33 -17.19 1.27
N PRO A 60 1.65 -17.12 1.48
CA PRO A 60 2.26 -17.51 2.74
C PRO A 60 1.65 -16.74 3.92
N LEU A 61 1.62 -17.35 5.11
CA LEU A 61 0.95 -16.77 6.27
C LEU A 61 1.57 -15.44 6.70
N GLU A 62 2.87 -15.27 6.53
CA GLU A 62 3.59 -14.03 6.78
C GLU A 62 3.11 -12.89 5.86
N GLN A 63 2.70 -13.18 4.63
CA GLN A 63 2.14 -12.18 3.72
C GLN A 63 0.67 -11.87 4.05
N VAL A 64 -0.08 -12.85 4.54
CA VAL A 64 -1.43 -12.61 5.08
C VAL A 64 -1.35 -11.75 6.36
N ALA A 65 -0.35 -11.98 7.22
CA ALA A 65 -0.08 -11.17 8.40
C ALA A 65 0.27 -9.72 8.02
N ALA A 66 1.18 -9.53 7.05
CA ALA A 66 1.53 -8.20 6.55
C ALA A 66 0.33 -7.48 5.91
N PHE A 67 -0.47 -8.19 5.11
CA PHE A 67 -1.74 -7.66 4.59
C PHE A 67 -2.65 -7.19 5.74
N LEU A 68 -2.82 -8.01 6.77
CA LEU A 68 -3.69 -7.69 7.89
C LEU A 68 -3.21 -6.45 8.65
N LYS A 69 -1.90 -6.25 8.83
CA LYS A 69 -1.34 -5.03 9.43
C LYS A 69 -1.66 -3.79 8.60
N VAL A 70 -1.54 -3.84 7.27
CA VAL A 70 -1.94 -2.72 6.40
C VAL A 70 -3.44 -2.48 6.44
N HIS A 71 -4.24 -3.54 6.32
CA HIS A 71 -5.70 -3.47 6.37
C HIS A 71 -6.21 -2.85 7.68
N THR A 72 -5.73 -3.36 8.82
CA THR A 72 -6.12 -2.84 10.14
C THR A 72 -5.67 -1.39 10.34
N GLY A 73 -4.50 -1.00 9.84
CA GLY A 73 -4.08 0.40 9.86
C GLY A 73 -4.98 1.32 9.01
N LEU A 74 -5.47 0.86 7.85
CA LEU A 74 -6.48 1.60 7.07
C LEU A 74 -7.80 1.72 7.83
N MET A 75 -8.27 0.63 8.45
CA MET A 75 -9.52 0.62 9.22
C MET A 75 -9.45 1.48 10.48
N ALA A 76 -8.29 1.52 11.15
CA ALA A 76 -8.04 2.32 12.33
C ALA A 76 -7.64 3.78 12.02
N GLY A 77 -7.63 4.16 10.74
CA GLY A 77 -7.23 5.51 10.33
C GLY A 77 -5.77 5.84 10.61
N LEU A 78 -4.90 4.84 10.79
CA LEU A 78 -3.44 5.05 10.83
C LEU A 78 -2.92 5.36 9.42
N TYR A 79 -3.57 4.79 8.41
CA TYR A 79 -3.29 5.04 7.01
C TYR A 79 -4.47 5.74 6.32
N ALA A 80 -4.15 6.65 5.40
CA ALA A 80 -5.10 7.25 4.48
C ALA A 80 -4.92 6.64 3.09
N ARG A 81 -5.99 6.63 2.28
CA ARG A 81 -5.98 6.09 0.92
C ARG A 81 -6.71 7.00 -0.05
N VAL A 82 -6.21 7.07 -1.28
CA VAL A 82 -6.95 7.57 -2.46
C VAL A 82 -6.62 6.71 -3.67
N GLU A 83 -7.54 6.65 -4.63
CA GLU A 83 -7.30 6.00 -5.92
C GLU A 83 -7.09 7.04 -7.00
N ILE A 84 -6.08 6.82 -7.84
CA ILE A 84 -5.68 7.73 -8.90
C ILE A 84 -5.85 6.99 -10.23
N SER A 85 -6.69 7.51 -11.12
CA SER A 85 -6.85 6.92 -12.46
C SER A 85 -5.59 7.12 -13.31
N VAL A 86 -5.14 6.04 -13.95
CA VAL A 86 -4.11 6.04 -15.01
C VAL A 86 -4.75 5.82 -16.39
N ASN A 87 -5.94 5.21 -16.42
CA ASN A 87 -6.66 4.81 -17.64
C ASN A 87 -5.87 3.83 -18.53
N ALA A 88 -4.93 3.12 -17.93
CA ALA A 88 -4.15 2.05 -18.54
C ALA A 88 -3.73 1.05 -17.46
N MET A 89 -3.51 -0.20 -17.86
CA MET A 89 -2.99 -1.24 -16.97
C MET A 89 -1.47 -1.41 -17.15
N PRO A 90 -0.74 -1.81 -16.09
CA PRO A 90 0.68 -2.14 -16.22
C PRO A 90 0.87 -3.25 -17.26
N GLY A 91 1.89 -3.09 -18.09
CA GLY A 91 2.49 -4.18 -18.86
C GLY A 91 3.52 -4.92 -18.02
N PRO A 92 4.11 -6.01 -18.56
CA PRO A 92 5.11 -6.81 -17.86
C PRO A 92 6.28 -5.95 -17.33
N ASP A 93 6.92 -6.38 -16.24
CA ASP A 93 8.02 -5.63 -15.58
C ASP A 93 9.16 -5.25 -16.54
N ALA A 94 9.42 -6.08 -17.56
CA ALA A 94 10.44 -5.84 -18.59
C ALA A 94 10.08 -4.69 -19.56
N ASP A 95 8.80 -4.32 -19.69
CA ASP A 95 8.33 -3.23 -20.54
C ASP A 95 8.32 -1.88 -19.79
N ARG A 96 9.49 -1.49 -19.29
CA ARG A 96 9.66 -0.23 -18.53
C ARG A 96 9.27 1.00 -19.35
N VAL A 97 9.67 1.03 -20.62
CA VAL A 97 9.37 2.14 -21.54
C VAL A 97 7.85 2.24 -21.80
N GLY A 98 7.18 1.11 -22.04
CA GLY A 98 5.73 1.08 -22.22
C GLY A 98 4.98 1.47 -20.95
N ASN A 99 5.44 1.02 -19.78
CA ASN A 99 4.86 1.40 -18.49
C ASN A 99 5.03 2.89 -18.18
N ALA A 100 6.22 3.45 -18.41
CA ALA A 100 6.46 4.90 -18.29
C ALA A 100 5.58 5.69 -19.26
N ALA A 101 5.37 5.18 -20.48
CA ALA A 101 4.49 5.83 -21.45
C ALA A 101 3.02 5.86 -21.00
N LYS A 102 2.52 4.78 -20.42
CA LYS A 102 1.16 4.67 -19.86
C LYS A 102 0.98 5.57 -18.65
N LEU A 103 1.99 5.68 -17.78
CA LEU A 103 1.94 6.54 -16.59
C LEU A 103 1.77 8.02 -16.91
N ARG A 104 2.08 8.47 -18.14
CA ARG A 104 1.75 9.83 -18.60
C ARG A 104 0.24 10.10 -18.65
N GLY A 105 -0.60 9.06 -18.64
CA GLY A 105 -2.06 9.16 -18.54
C GLY A 105 -2.59 9.35 -17.12
N THR A 106 -1.71 9.35 -16.11
CA THR A 106 -2.07 9.61 -14.72
C THR A 106 -2.65 11.02 -14.55
N HIS A 107 -3.58 11.17 -13.60
CA HIS A 107 -4.19 12.46 -13.29
C HIS A 107 -3.13 13.59 -13.14
N PRO A 108 -3.33 14.78 -13.73
CA PRO A 108 -2.29 15.84 -13.83
C PRO A 108 -1.72 16.39 -12.52
N LEU A 109 -2.40 16.14 -11.39
CA LEU A 109 -1.88 16.50 -10.06
C LEU A 109 -0.67 15.67 -9.65
N PHE A 110 -0.48 14.51 -10.28
CA PHE A 110 0.57 13.57 -9.93
C PHE A 110 1.62 13.47 -11.05
N CYS A 111 2.88 13.34 -10.63
CA CYS A 111 4.04 13.18 -11.49
C CYS A 111 4.67 11.81 -11.17
N PRO A 112 4.28 10.75 -11.90
CA PRO A 112 4.92 9.45 -11.81
C PRO A 112 6.24 9.41 -12.60
N GLU A 113 7.27 8.83 -12.00
CA GLU A 113 8.58 8.62 -12.59
C GLU A 113 9.01 7.17 -12.33
N LEU A 114 9.39 6.42 -13.36
CA LEU A 114 9.94 5.07 -13.19
C LEU A 114 11.45 5.09 -13.19
N ASP A 115 12.05 4.27 -12.32
CA ASP A 115 13.46 3.92 -12.44
C ASP A 115 13.63 3.01 -13.67
N MET A 116 14.33 3.53 -14.66
CA MET A 116 14.57 2.86 -15.94
C MET A 116 15.72 1.87 -15.87
N GLU A 117 16.57 1.95 -14.85
CA GLU A 117 17.76 1.10 -14.71
C GLU A 117 17.54 -0.05 -13.72
N GLN A 118 16.56 0.08 -12.80
CA GLN A 118 16.24 -0.92 -11.77
C GLN A 118 17.51 -1.47 -11.07
N ASN A 119 18.39 -0.57 -10.62
CA ASN A 119 19.68 -0.96 -10.03
C ASN A 119 19.51 -1.51 -8.59
N GLY A 120 18.78 -2.61 -8.44
CA GLY A 120 18.50 -3.23 -7.14
C GLY A 120 17.71 -2.33 -6.18
N ALA A 121 16.96 -1.36 -6.71
CA ALA A 121 16.22 -0.40 -5.92
C ALA A 121 15.08 -1.07 -5.14
N ASP A 122 14.85 -0.60 -3.91
CA ASP A 122 13.76 -1.07 -3.04
C ASP A 122 12.36 -0.71 -3.58
N CYS A 123 12.28 0.06 -4.68
CA CYS A 123 11.05 0.42 -5.37
C CYS A 123 11.24 0.56 -6.90
N ASP A 124 10.13 0.62 -7.65
CA ASP A 124 10.14 0.74 -9.12
C ASP A 124 10.26 2.17 -9.64
N GLY A 125 10.06 3.15 -8.76
CA GLY A 125 10.02 4.56 -9.12
C GLY A 125 9.46 5.44 -8.02
N TRP A 126 8.96 6.62 -8.40
CA TRP A 126 8.42 7.60 -7.48
C TRP A 126 7.13 8.21 -8.02
N LEU A 127 6.16 8.46 -7.13
CA LEU A 127 4.96 9.25 -7.42
C LEU A 127 5.00 10.52 -6.58
N SER A 128 5.02 11.69 -7.22
CA SER A 128 5.02 12.98 -6.53
C SER A 128 3.83 13.86 -6.89
N TRP A 129 3.54 14.87 -6.07
CA TRP A 129 2.51 15.88 -6.30
C TRP A 129 2.97 17.24 -5.76
N LYS A 130 2.54 18.32 -6.42
CA LYS A 130 3.03 19.69 -6.14
C LYS A 130 2.04 20.58 -5.39
N THR A 131 0.81 20.12 -5.24
CA THR A 131 -0.28 20.83 -4.57
C THR A 131 -0.95 19.90 -3.59
N ASP A 132 -1.61 20.44 -2.57
CA ASP A 132 -2.32 19.62 -1.59
C ASP A 132 -3.31 18.66 -2.27
N ILE A 133 -3.35 17.42 -1.78
CA ILE A 133 -4.30 16.40 -2.24
C ILE A 133 -5.27 16.02 -1.13
N SER A 134 -6.50 15.73 -1.51
CA SER A 134 -7.52 15.20 -0.58
C SER A 134 -7.49 13.68 -0.59
N MET A 135 -7.39 13.08 0.60
CA MET A 135 -7.39 11.64 0.82
C MET A 135 -8.49 11.23 1.79
N ASN A 136 -8.92 9.97 1.69
CA ASN A 136 -9.88 9.40 2.64
C ASN A 136 -9.14 8.70 3.78
N ARG A 137 -9.57 8.95 5.00
CA ARG A 137 -9.05 8.33 6.22
C ARG A 137 -10.21 7.83 7.07
N SER A 138 -10.13 6.61 7.58
CA SER A 138 -11.10 6.13 8.57
C SER A 138 -11.03 6.99 9.84
N SER A 139 -12.19 7.33 10.41
CA SER A 139 -12.30 7.97 11.73
C SER A 139 -12.22 6.99 12.90
N SER A 140 -12.11 5.68 12.61
CA SER A 140 -12.24 4.58 13.57
C SER A 140 -13.62 4.46 14.23
N LEU A 141 -14.56 5.34 13.88
CA LEU A 141 -15.96 5.20 14.23
C LEU A 141 -16.65 4.32 13.19
N GLY A 142 -17.27 3.24 13.65
CA GLY A 142 -18.13 2.40 12.82
C GLY A 142 -19.55 2.93 12.81
N LEU A 143 -20.14 3.13 11.63
CA LEU A 143 -21.58 3.20 11.48
C LEU A 143 -22.13 1.78 11.43
N ILE A 144 -23.04 1.45 12.34
CA ILE A 144 -23.84 0.24 12.24
C ILE A 144 -24.86 0.49 11.13
N THR A 145 -24.71 -0.23 10.02
CA THR A 145 -25.66 -0.24 8.91
C THR A 145 -26.34 -1.61 8.86
N ASP A 146 -27.46 -1.72 8.14
CA ASP A 146 -28.20 -2.99 8.00
C ASP A 146 -27.35 -4.13 7.43
N CYS A 147 -26.23 -3.82 6.76
CA CYS A 147 -25.27 -4.75 6.19
C CYS A 147 -23.94 -4.87 6.98
N GLY A 148 -23.86 -4.30 8.19
CA GLY A 148 -22.70 -4.41 9.09
C GLY A 148 -22.07 -3.08 9.48
N THR A 149 -20.92 -3.12 10.15
CA THR A 149 -20.14 -1.93 10.52
C THR A 149 -19.27 -1.43 9.36
N SER A 150 -19.51 -0.20 8.91
CA SER A 150 -18.65 0.48 7.94
C SER A 150 -17.92 1.66 8.61
N PRO A 151 -16.62 1.86 8.36
CA PRO A 151 -15.89 3.00 8.93
C PRO A 151 -16.40 4.31 8.32
N VAL A 152 -16.61 5.32 9.17
CA VAL A 152 -16.86 6.68 8.71
C VAL A 152 -15.55 7.25 8.18
N ASN A 153 -15.52 7.61 6.90
CA ASN A 153 -14.37 8.24 6.27
C ASN A 153 -14.40 9.77 6.49
N MET A 154 -13.24 10.34 6.77
CA MET A 154 -12.99 11.77 6.85
C MET A 154 -11.98 12.18 5.78
N GLY A 155 -12.14 13.39 5.27
CA GLY A 155 -11.14 14.00 4.39
C GLY A 155 -9.86 14.33 5.17
N LEU A 156 -8.72 14.00 4.58
CA LEU A 156 -7.39 14.38 5.03
C LEU A 156 -6.72 15.18 3.91
N LEU A 157 -6.30 16.41 4.21
CA LEU A 157 -5.47 17.20 3.29
C LEU A 157 -4.01 16.79 3.48
N VAL A 158 -3.34 16.46 2.39
CA VAL A 158 -1.93 16.04 2.37
C VAL A 158 -1.14 17.03 1.55
N GLU A 159 -0.17 17.70 2.20
CA GLU A 159 0.73 18.69 1.59
C GLU A 159 1.58 18.10 0.44
N PRO A 160 2.19 18.94 -0.42
CA PRO A 160 3.03 18.49 -1.53
C PRO A 160 4.13 17.54 -1.09
N GLY A 161 4.37 16.50 -1.88
CA GLY A 161 5.28 15.43 -1.49
C GLY A 161 5.42 14.35 -2.54
N GLY A 162 5.92 13.20 -2.12
CA GLY A 162 5.98 12.01 -2.96
C GLY A 162 6.30 10.77 -2.16
N VAL A 163 6.06 9.62 -2.79
CA VAL A 163 6.22 8.27 -2.22
C VAL A 163 6.82 7.32 -3.25
N PRO A 164 7.39 6.19 -2.82
CA PRO A 164 7.78 5.11 -3.70
C PRO A 164 6.60 4.65 -4.57
N LEU A 165 6.88 4.38 -5.84
CA LEU A 165 5.95 3.76 -6.78
C LEU A 165 6.35 2.30 -6.97
N GLU A 166 5.35 1.43 -6.92
CA GLU A 166 5.49 -0.01 -7.01
C GLU A 166 4.51 -0.51 -8.09
N VAL A 167 5.03 -1.11 -9.15
CA VAL A 167 4.27 -1.49 -10.35
C VAL A 167 4.14 -3.02 -10.43
N GLY A 168 2.94 -3.50 -10.73
CA GLY A 168 2.68 -4.92 -10.87
C GLY A 168 2.77 -5.66 -9.52
N THR A 169 3.56 -6.74 -9.50
CA THR A 169 3.68 -7.64 -8.34
C THR A 169 4.49 -6.96 -7.24
N SER A 170 3.88 -6.77 -6.06
CA SER A 170 4.59 -6.36 -4.85
C SER A 170 3.93 -6.95 -3.62
N LYS A 171 4.75 -7.55 -2.76
CA LYS A 171 4.27 -8.28 -1.59
C LYS A 171 3.63 -7.33 -0.58
N PRO A 172 2.56 -7.74 0.14
CA PRO A 172 1.97 -6.93 1.21
C PRO A 172 3.00 -6.42 2.24
N SER A 173 4.03 -7.22 2.52
CA SER A 173 5.13 -6.82 3.41
C SER A 173 5.94 -5.63 2.91
N ARG A 174 6.10 -5.48 1.58
CA ARG A 174 6.81 -4.34 0.98
C ARG A 174 5.97 -3.07 1.10
N THR A 175 4.67 -3.15 0.84
CA THR A 175 3.72 -2.05 1.11
C THR A 175 3.80 -1.59 2.57
N TYR A 176 3.81 -2.53 3.53
CA TYR A 176 3.97 -2.19 4.94
C TYR A 176 5.31 -1.51 5.22
N MET A 177 6.41 -2.05 4.68
CA MET A 177 7.75 -1.48 4.83
C MET A 177 7.75 -0.01 4.40
N HIS A 178 7.23 0.30 3.20
CA HIS A 178 7.21 1.67 2.70
C HIS A 178 6.35 2.62 3.56
N LEU A 179 5.22 2.13 4.06
CA LEU A 179 4.36 2.91 4.96
C LEU A 179 5.07 3.33 6.26
N HIS A 180 6.05 2.57 6.74
CA HIS A 180 6.76 2.88 7.99
C HIS A 180 8.12 3.53 7.75
N MET A 181 8.78 3.21 6.63
CA MET A 181 10.12 3.70 6.33
C MET A 181 10.11 5.00 5.52
N GLU A 182 9.28 5.13 4.47
CA GLU A 182 9.13 6.39 3.72
C GLU A 182 7.83 7.15 4.03
N GLY A 183 6.91 6.52 4.76
CA GLY A 183 5.65 7.12 5.20
C GLY A 183 4.51 7.00 4.19
N GLY A 184 4.68 6.22 3.14
CA GLY A 184 3.66 6.07 2.09
C GLY A 184 4.13 5.20 0.93
N VAL A 185 3.20 4.82 0.06
CA VAL A 185 3.48 4.06 -1.17
C VAL A 185 2.36 4.26 -2.19
N ALA A 186 2.74 4.33 -3.46
CA ALA A 186 1.84 4.28 -4.60
C ALA A 186 1.91 2.90 -5.24
N ARG A 187 0.79 2.19 -5.28
CA ARG A 187 0.68 0.82 -5.82
C ARG A 187 -0.12 0.81 -7.11
N TRP A 188 0.53 0.46 -8.23
CA TRP A 188 -0.12 0.23 -9.52
C TRP A 188 -0.14 -1.28 -9.85
N PRO A 189 -1.07 -2.07 -9.29
CA PRO A 189 -1.05 -3.52 -9.45
C PRO A 189 -1.43 -3.96 -10.86
N TYR A 190 -1.02 -5.18 -11.23
CA TYR A 190 -1.46 -5.79 -12.48
C TYR A 190 -2.99 -5.88 -12.53
N HIS A 191 -3.54 -5.72 -13.73
CA HIS A 191 -4.97 -5.73 -14.01
C HIS A 191 -5.78 -4.57 -13.40
N SER A 192 -5.12 -3.54 -12.87
CA SER A 192 -5.78 -2.31 -12.43
C SER A 192 -5.44 -1.13 -13.35
N ASP A 193 -6.44 -0.33 -13.68
CA ASP A 193 -6.30 0.96 -14.34
C ASP A 193 -6.11 2.13 -13.36
N ARG A 194 -5.89 1.81 -12.07
CA ARG A 194 -5.75 2.77 -10.97
C ARG A 194 -4.51 2.51 -10.13
N ILE A 195 -3.95 3.59 -9.62
CA ILE A 195 -2.94 3.57 -8.57
C ILE A 195 -3.64 3.74 -7.22
N GLY A 196 -3.40 2.82 -6.28
CA GLY A 196 -3.73 3.04 -4.87
C GLY A 196 -2.60 3.83 -4.21
N LEU A 197 -2.87 5.05 -3.75
CA LEU A 197 -1.94 5.84 -2.94
C LEU A 197 -2.29 5.66 -1.46
N LEU A 198 -1.36 5.10 -0.69
CA LEU A 198 -1.47 4.90 0.75
C LEU A 198 -0.46 5.78 1.48
N ILE A 199 -0.88 6.46 2.54
CA ILE A 199 -0.04 7.36 3.34
C ILE A 199 -0.16 7.04 4.82
N ASN A 200 0.96 7.01 5.52
CA ASN A 200 1.02 6.97 6.97
C ASN A 200 0.79 8.36 7.58
N VAL A 201 -0.32 8.50 8.30
CA VAL A 201 -0.79 9.78 8.82
C VAL A 201 0.16 10.33 9.89
N GLU A 202 0.72 9.46 10.74
CA GLU A 202 1.66 9.88 11.78
C GLU A 202 2.97 10.38 11.17
N HIS A 203 3.48 9.68 10.14
CA HIS A 203 4.69 10.08 9.46
C HIS A 203 4.55 11.47 8.81
N MET A 204 3.38 11.76 8.23
CA MET A 204 3.07 13.10 7.70
C MET A 204 3.06 14.17 8.79
N GLN A 205 2.40 13.91 9.92
CA GLN A 205 2.34 14.84 11.05
C GLN A 205 3.72 15.11 11.65
N ALA A 206 4.58 14.09 11.71
CA ALA A 206 5.95 14.22 12.19
C ALA A 206 6.79 15.14 11.28
N ARG A 207 6.60 15.08 9.95
CA ARG A 207 7.27 16.00 9.00
C ARG A 207 6.82 17.43 9.19
N ALA A 208 5.51 17.67 9.31
CA ALA A 208 4.95 19.02 9.50
C ALA A 208 5.44 19.69 10.80
N ARG A 209 5.81 18.91 11.82
CA ARG A 209 6.34 19.42 13.10
C ARG A 209 7.83 19.76 13.08
N ARG A 210 8.59 19.38 12.05
CA ARG A 210 10.01 19.74 11.97
C ARG A 210 10.14 21.23 11.62
N PRO A 211 10.80 22.05 12.45
CA PRO A 211 11.01 23.46 12.12
C PRO A 211 11.79 23.54 10.81
N ALA A 212 11.36 24.44 9.91
CA ALA A 212 12.07 24.70 8.67
C ALA A 212 13.54 24.99 9.01
N ARG A 213 14.46 24.11 8.59
CA ARG A 213 15.89 24.40 8.66
C ARG A 213 16.09 25.68 7.86
N LYS A 214 16.45 26.76 8.55
CA LYS A 214 16.89 28.01 7.88
C LYS A 214 18.02 27.61 6.94
N ALA A 215 17.81 27.75 5.64
CA ALA A 215 18.89 27.67 4.66
C ALA A 215 19.92 28.73 5.05
N ALA A 216 21.14 28.29 5.33
CA ALA A 216 22.31 29.14 5.54
C ALA A 216 22.96 29.44 4.19
#